data_AF-A0A8J3SHL3-F1
#
_entry.id   AF-A0A8J3SHL3-F1
#
_cell.length_a   1.000
_cell.length_b   1.000
_cell.length_c   1.000
_cell.angle_alpha   90.00
_cell.angle_beta   90.00
_cell.angle_gamma   90.00
#
_symmetry.space_group_name_H-M   'P 1'
#
loop_
_entity.id
_entity.type
_entity.pdbx_description
1 polymer ?
#
loop_
_entity_poly.entity_id
_entity_poly.type
_entity_poly.pdbx_seq_one_letter_code
_entity_poly.pdbx_strand_id
1 'polypeptide(L)'
;MTTTALAAELSDVSTATLYRHVGTLADAGVLEVVDEQKVRGAVERTYALRMSAAQVTAEDLAAMSPQDHRQAFTAFVAGLLSDFDRYTERGDIDLGRDGVGYRQAALWLSDEEMAEFVTDLREVFAARAGNGPGDGRVRRLVTTVLMPSVP
;
A
#
# COMPACT_ATOMS: atom_id res chain seq x y z
N MET A 1 -2.27 2.37 -14.19
CA MET A 1 -1.33 3.49 -14.39
C MET A 1 -0.19 3.02 -15.29
N THR A 2 0.29 3.85 -16.23
CA THR A 2 1.44 3.49 -17.07
C THR A 2 2.75 3.67 -16.30
N THR A 3 3.82 3.00 -16.73
CA THR A 3 5.15 3.17 -16.10
C THR A 3 5.67 4.60 -16.25
N THR A 4 5.29 5.31 -17.31
CA THR A 4 5.62 6.72 -17.51
C THR A 4 4.87 7.63 -16.53
N ALA A 5 3.58 7.37 -16.28
CA ALA A 5 2.83 8.08 -15.24
C ALA A 5 3.39 7.80 -13.84
N LEU A 6 3.79 6.55 -13.55
CA LEU A 6 4.52 6.20 -12.33
C LEU A 6 5.84 6.98 -12.18
N ALA A 7 6.58 7.18 -13.27
CA ALA A 7 7.83 7.94 -13.25
C ALA A 7 7.62 9.43 -12.94
N ALA A 8 6.47 9.99 -13.32
CA ALA A 8 6.12 11.37 -12.99
C ALA A 8 5.77 11.56 -11.50
N GLU A 9 5.15 10.56 -10.89
CA GLU A 9 4.80 10.56 -9.45
C GLU A 9 6.00 10.24 -8.54
N LEU A 10 6.99 9.49 -9.05
CA LEU A 10 8.19 9.05 -8.33
C LEU A 10 9.44 9.75 -8.88
N SER A 11 9.45 11.09 -8.84
CA SER A 11 10.50 11.91 -9.45
C SER A 11 11.90 11.71 -8.86
N ASP A 12 11.99 11.11 -7.67
CA ASP A 12 13.21 10.74 -6.95
C ASP A 12 13.79 9.39 -7.40
N VAL A 13 13.05 8.58 -8.18
CA VAL A 13 13.47 7.26 -8.65
C VAL A 13 13.92 7.30 -10.11
N SER A 14 15.14 6.81 -10.39
CA SER A 14 15.61 6.70 -11.78
C SER A 14 14.68 5.83 -12.64
N THR A 15 14.42 6.26 -13.88
CA THR A 15 13.54 5.56 -14.82
C THR A 15 13.93 4.09 -15.00
N ALA A 16 15.23 3.79 -15.15
CA ALA A 16 15.71 2.41 -15.28
C ALA A 16 15.39 1.54 -14.05
N THR A 17 15.46 2.10 -12.84
CA THR A 17 15.12 1.39 -11.60
C THR A 17 13.62 1.15 -11.49
N LEU A 18 12.81 2.14 -11.85
CA LEU A 18 11.35 2.00 -11.85
C LEU A 18 10.90 0.91 -12.83
N TYR A 19 11.39 0.94 -14.08
CA TYR A 19 11.05 -0.07 -15.08
C TYR A 19 11.46 -1.49 -14.63
N ARG A 20 12.63 -1.64 -13.98
CA ARG A 20 13.07 -2.92 -13.41
C ARG A 20 12.09 -3.44 -12.36
N HIS A 21 11.69 -2.61 -11.40
CA HIS A 21 10.77 -3.02 -10.33
C HIS A 21 9.36 -3.31 -10.84
N VAL A 22 8.84 -2.51 -11.79
CA VAL A 22 7.54 -2.79 -12.43
C VAL A 22 7.58 -4.12 -13.18
N GLY A 23 8.68 -4.43 -13.87
CA GLY A 23 8.90 -5.74 -14.49
C GLY A 23 8.86 -6.87 -13.48
N THR A 24 9.64 -6.77 -12.39
CA THR A 24 9.65 -7.78 -11.32
C THR A 24 8.28 -8.00 -10.70
N LEU A 25 7.52 -6.94 -10.44
CA LEU A 25 6.17 -7.05 -9.87
C LEU A 25 5.16 -7.65 -10.85
N ALA A 26 5.30 -7.37 -12.15
CA ALA A 26 4.48 -7.99 -13.18
C ALA A 26 4.80 -9.49 -13.36
N ASP A 27 6.08 -9.85 -13.38
CA ASP A 27 6.54 -11.24 -13.45
C ASP A 27 6.09 -12.05 -12.23
N ALA A 28 6.04 -11.42 -11.06
CA ALA A 28 5.52 -12.00 -9.82
C ALA A 28 3.99 -12.03 -9.75
N GLY A 29 3.27 -11.51 -10.75
CA GLY A 29 1.80 -11.47 -10.79
C GLY A 29 1.15 -10.47 -9.83
N VAL A 30 1.93 -9.61 -9.19
CA VAL A 30 1.47 -8.53 -8.30
C VAL A 30 0.85 -7.39 -9.11
N LEU A 31 1.43 -7.09 -10.28
CA LEU A 31 0.86 -6.17 -11.25
C LEU A 31 0.29 -6.94 -12.43
N GLU A 32 -0.90 -6.56 -12.90
CA GLU A 32 -1.49 -7.06 -14.13
C GLU A 32 -1.58 -5.97 -15.19
N VAL A 33 -1.41 -6.35 -16.45
CA VAL A 33 -1.59 -5.44 -17.59
C VAL A 33 -3.07 -5.38 -17.90
N VAL A 34 -3.66 -4.20 -17.72
CA VAL A 34 -5.10 -3.97 -17.96
C VAL A 34 -5.37 -3.29 -19.29
N ASP A 35 -4.35 -2.71 -19.91
CA ASP A 35 -4.44 -2.09 -21.24
C ASP A 35 -3.05 -1.99 -21.88
N GLU A 36 -3.01 -2.02 -23.22
CA GLU A 36 -1.80 -1.83 -24.03
C GLU A 36 -2.08 -0.91 -25.21
N GLN A 37 -1.24 0.11 -25.40
CA GLN A 37 -1.34 1.04 -26.52
C GLN A 37 0.01 1.29 -27.19
N LYS A 38 0.00 1.60 -28.49
CA LYS A 38 1.22 2.01 -29.21
C LYS A 38 1.40 3.53 -29.11
N VAL A 39 2.49 3.96 -28.49
CA VAL A 39 2.87 5.38 -28.39
C VAL A 39 4.23 5.57 -29.05
N ARG A 40 4.27 6.36 -30.13
CA ARG A 40 5.50 6.70 -30.87
C ARG A 40 6.35 5.48 -31.26
N GLY A 41 5.71 4.38 -31.64
CA GLY A 41 6.37 3.14 -32.08
C GLY A 41 6.77 2.17 -30.97
N ALA A 42 6.65 2.55 -29.70
CA ALA A 42 6.81 1.66 -28.55
C ALA A 42 5.44 1.20 -28.01
N VAL A 43 5.40 0.01 -27.41
CA VAL A 43 4.21 -0.46 -26.67
C VAL A 43 4.28 0.09 -25.25
N GLU A 44 3.28 0.89 -24.87
CA GLU A 44 3.05 1.35 -23.51
C GLU A 44 1.98 0.48 -22.86
N ARG A 45 2.25 0.02 -21.64
CA ARG A 45 1.33 -0.81 -20.86
C ARG A 45 0.76 -0.03 -19.68
N THR A 46 -0.51 -0.24 -19.41
CA THR A 46 -1.19 0.23 -18.21
C THR A 46 -1.25 -0.92 -17.22
N TYR A 47 -0.70 -0.71 -16.03
CA TYR A 47 -0.69 -1.70 -14.95
C TYR A 47 -1.76 -1.39 -13.90
N ALA A 48 -2.39 -2.43 -13.36
CA ALA A 48 -3.20 -2.36 -12.14
C ALA A 48 -2.59 -3.29 -11.08
N LEU A 49 -2.80 -2.94 -9.81
CA LEU A 49 -2.43 -3.82 -8.70
C LEU A 49 -3.44 -4.96 -8.64
N ARG A 50 -2.96 -6.20 -8.73
CA ARG A 50 -3.81 -7.37 -8.51
C ARG A 50 -3.99 -7.52 -7.00
N MET A 51 -5.08 -6.96 -6.47
CA MET A 51 -5.35 -6.91 -5.03
C MET A 51 -5.20 -8.27 -4.32
N SER A 52 -5.55 -9.37 -4.98
CA SER A 52 -5.42 -10.72 -4.43
C SER A 52 -3.97 -11.24 -4.36
N ALA A 53 -3.07 -10.78 -5.23
CA ALA A 53 -1.66 -11.17 -5.27
C ALA A 53 -0.75 -10.18 -4.52
N ALA A 54 -1.23 -8.95 -4.29
CA ALA A 54 -0.59 -7.95 -3.43
C ALA A 54 -0.91 -8.15 -1.95
N GLN A 55 -1.86 -9.03 -1.63
CA GLN A 55 -2.14 -9.48 -0.27
C GLN A 55 -1.20 -10.63 0.06
N VAL A 56 -0.40 -10.47 1.12
CA VAL A 56 0.29 -11.62 1.74
C VAL A 56 -0.81 -12.54 2.26
N THR A 57 -0.95 -13.72 1.68
CA THR A 57 -2.01 -14.65 2.07
C THR A 57 -1.73 -15.22 3.46
N ALA A 58 -2.75 -15.81 4.11
CA ALA A 58 -2.53 -16.53 5.36
C ALA A 58 -1.51 -17.68 5.19
N GLU A 59 -1.47 -18.29 4.01
CA GLU A 59 -0.52 -19.35 3.65
C GLU A 59 0.91 -18.80 3.49
N ASP A 60 1.08 -17.64 2.83
CA ASP A 60 2.38 -16.98 2.71
C ASP A 60 2.91 -16.54 4.09
N LEU A 61 2.03 -15.98 4.93
CA LEU A 61 2.38 -15.61 6.30
C LEU A 61 2.80 -16.83 7.14
N ALA A 62 2.15 -17.98 6.92
CA ALA A 62 2.48 -19.22 7.62
C ALA A 62 3.80 -19.85 7.14
N ALA A 63 4.17 -19.66 5.87
CA ALA A 63 5.40 -20.18 5.27
C ALA A 63 6.64 -19.35 5.63
N MET A 64 6.47 -18.07 6.00
CA MET A 64 7.56 -17.17 6.38
C MET A 64 8.18 -17.54 7.73
N SER A 65 9.51 -17.55 7.79
CA SER A 65 10.21 -17.69 9.07
C SER A 65 10.03 -16.43 9.93
N PRO A 66 10.26 -16.51 11.26
CA PRO A 66 10.29 -15.31 12.11
C PRO A 66 11.29 -14.25 11.65
N GLN A 67 12.38 -14.65 10.97
CA GLN A 67 13.34 -13.71 10.42
C GLN A 67 12.79 -13.00 9.18
N ASP A 68 12.09 -13.71 8.30
CA ASP A 68 11.43 -13.14 7.13
C ASP A 68 10.35 -12.15 7.55
N HIS A 69 9.56 -12.50 8.57
CA HIS A 69 8.57 -11.59 9.15
C HIS A 69 9.19 -10.31 9.70
N ARG A 70 10.32 -10.39 10.40
CA ARG A 70 11.04 -9.19 10.88
C ARG A 70 11.54 -8.32 9.72
N GLN A 71 12.08 -8.94 8.67
CA GLN A 71 12.56 -8.21 7.51
C GLN A 71 11.40 -7.52 6.77
N ALA A 72 10.31 -8.25 6.53
CA ALA A 72 9.11 -7.71 5.89
C ALA A 72 8.50 -6.57 6.71
N PHE A 73 8.38 -6.73 8.03
CA PHE A 73 7.88 -5.68 8.91
C PHE A 73 8.81 -4.45 8.95
N THR A 74 10.13 -4.66 8.93
CA THR A 74 11.11 -3.56 8.85
C THR A 74 10.95 -2.78 7.55
N ALA A 75 10.81 -3.47 6.42
CA ALA A 75 10.60 -2.84 5.12
C ALA A 75 9.26 -2.06 5.09
N PHE A 76 8.21 -2.62 5.68
CA PHE A 76 6.92 -1.97 5.83
C PHE A 76 7.01 -0.67 6.65
N VAL A 77 7.68 -0.70 7.81
CA VAL A 77 7.88 0.49 8.64
C VAL A 77 8.75 1.54 7.93
N ALA A 78 9.79 1.12 7.20
CA ALA A 78 10.61 2.02 6.41
C ALA A 78 9.82 2.72 5.28
N GLY A 79 8.88 2.02 4.66
CA GLY A 79 7.93 2.60 3.71
C GLY A 79 7.02 3.63 4.37
N LEU A 80 6.46 3.30 5.55
CA LEU A 80 5.63 4.23 6.32
C LEU A 80 6.39 5.50 6.72
N LEU A 81 7.65 5.37 7.14
CA LEU A 81 8.52 6.52 7.45
C LEU A 81 8.76 7.37 6.21
N SER A 82 9.10 6.75 5.07
CA SER A 82 9.28 7.47 3.79
C SER A 82 8.03 8.26 3.36
N ASP A 83 6.84 7.68 3.56
CA ASP A 83 5.58 8.37 3.24
C ASP A 83 5.31 9.55 4.17
N PHE A 84 5.66 9.42 5.45
CA PHE A 84 5.56 10.51 6.41
C PHE A 84 6.58 11.62 6.12
N ASP A 85 7.83 11.28 5.80
CA ASP A 85 8.87 12.24 5.42
C ASP A 85 8.40 13.07 4.21
N ARG A 86 7.92 12.40 3.15
CA ARG A 86 7.35 13.07 1.96
C ARG A 86 6.18 13.99 2.30
N TYR A 87 5.31 13.60 3.24
CA TYR A 87 4.24 14.47 3.72
C TYR A 87 4.82 15.72 4.40
N THR A 88 5.80 15.56 5.29
CA THR A 88 6.39 16.69 6.04
C THR A 88 7.18 17.67 5.17
N GLU A 89 7.78 17.21 4.07
CA GLU A 89 8.53 18.04 3.13
C GLU A 89 7.64 18.91 2.22
N ARG A 90 6.32 18.69 2.21
CA ARG A 90 5.37 19.40 1.34
C ARG A 90 5.21 20.89 1.69
N GLY A 91 5.71 21.34 2.85
CA GLY A 91 5.70 22.75 3.26
C GLY A 91 4.47 23.15 4.08
N ASP A 92 3.31 23.33 3.43
CA ASP A 92 2.05 23.69 4.13
C ASP A 92 1.37 22.45 4.73
N ILE A 93 1.94 21.95 5.82
CA ILE A 93 1.39 20.82 6.59
C ILE A 93 0.57 21.31 7.79
N ASP A 94 -0.59 20.69 7.99
CA ASP A 94 -1.36 20.83 9.22
C ASP A 94 -1.96 19.46 9.54
N LEU A 95 -1.38 18.75 10.50
CA LEU A 95 -1.76 17.38 10.81
C LEU A 95 -3.23 17.27 11.22
N GLY A 96 -3.79 18.29 11.88
CA GLY A 96 -5.19 18.31 12.31
C GLY A 96 -6.14 18.48 11.12
N ARG A 97 -5.87 19.49 10.28
CA ARG A 97 -6.61 19.76 9.03
C ARG A 97 -6.50 18.58 8.04
N ASP A 98 -5.32 18.00 7.95
CA ASP A 98 -5.01 16.93 7.01
C ASP A 98 -5.49 15.56 7.54
N GLY A 99 -5.92 15.49 8.80
CA GLY A 99 -6.45 14.29 9.44
C GLY A 99 -5.39 13.22 9.72
N VAL A 100 -4.13 13.64 9.88
CA VAL A 100 -3.01 12.78 10.24
C VAL A 100 -3.06 12.49 11.74
N GLY A 101 -2.94 11.21 12.10
CA GLY A 101 -2.85 10.80 13.49
C GLY A 101 -2.29 9.40 13.62
N TYR A 102 -1.44 9.20 14.62
CA TYR A 102 -0.93 7.90 15.02
C TYR A 102 -1.59 7.54 16.35
N ARG A 103 -2.35 6.44 16.35
CA ARG A 103 -3.12 6.00 17.51
C ARG A 103 -2.88 4.53 17.74
N GLN A 104 -2.65 4.17 18.99
CA GLN A 104 -2.64 2.78 19.46
C GLN A 104 -3.71 2.65 20.53
N ALA A 105 -4.53 1.61 20.43
CA ALA A 105 -5.50 1.24 21.44
C ALA A 105 -5.24 -0.21 21.85
N ALA A 106 -5.32 -0.50 23.14
CA ALA A 106 -5.30 -1.86 23.65
C ALA A 106 -6.75 -2.31 23.88
N LEU A 107 -7.11 -3.48 23.36
CA LEU A 107 -8.43 -4.07 23.51
C LEU A 107 -8.27 -5.47 24.09
N TRP A 108 -9.13 -5.82 25.04
CA TRP A 108 -9.27 -7.19 25.52
C TRP A 108 -10.30 -7.88 24.63
N LEU A 109 -9.84 -8.79 23.78
CA LEU A 109 -10.68 -9.53 22.84
C LEU A 109 -10.30 -11.01 22.91
N SER A 110 -11.31 -11.87 22.88
CA SER A 110 -11.15 -13.28 22.51
C SER A 110 -10.79 -13.43 21.02
N ASP A 111 -10.39 -14.63 20.60
CA ASP A 111 -10.09 -14.92 19.20
C ASP A 111 -11.31 -14.71 18.28
N GLU A 112 -12.52 -15.02 18.78
CA GLU A 112 -13.78 -14.80 18.06
C GLU A 112 -14.08 -13.31 17.91
N GLU A 113 -14.02 -12.55 19.02
CA GLU A 113 -14.21 -11.08 18.99
C GLU A 113 -13.15 -10.38 18.13
N MET A 114 -11.92 -10.90 18.08
CA MET A 114 -10.87 -10.39 17.20
C MET A 114 -11.19 -10.63 15.72
N ALA A 115 -11.73 -11.80 15.37
CA ALA A 115 -12.12 -12.11 14.00
C ALA A 115 -13.32 -11.26 13.53
N GLU A 116 -14.30 -11.02 14.41
CA GLU A 116 -15.41 -10.10 14.18
C GLU A 116 -14.91 -8.67 13.99
N PHE A 117 -14.05 -8.17 14.89
CA PHE A 117 -13.47 -6.84 14.80
C PHE A 117 -12.72 -6.60 13.47
N VAL A 118 -11.95 -7.57 13.00
CA VAL A 118 -11.28 -7.49 11.69
C VAL A 118 -12.27 -7.46 10.53
N THR A 119 -13.39 -8.18 10.64
CA THR A 119 -14.46 -8.19 9.63
C THR A 119 -15.13 -6.82 9.54
N ASP A 120 -15.51 -6.24 10.68
CA ASP A 120 -16.10 -4.90 10.74
C ASP A 120 -15.18 -3.84 10.12
N LEU A 121 -13.88 -3.89 10.43
CA LEU A 121 -12.91 -2.97 9.84
C LEU A 121 -12.84 -3.12 8.31
N ARG A 122 -12.86 -4.35 7.78
CA ARG A 122 -12.86 -4.59 6.33
C ARG A 122 -14.09 -3.97 5.67
N GLU A 123 -15.26 -4.05 6.30
CA GLU A 123 -16.48 -3.42 5.78
C GLU A 123 -16.36 -1.89 5.72
N VAL A 124 -15.75 -1.26 6.74
CA VAL A 124 -15.47 0.18 6.75
C VAL A 124 -14.60 0.59 5.54
N PHE A 125 -13.56 -0.19 5.22
CA PHE A 125 -12.73 0.06 4.04
C PHE A 125 -13.48 -0.20 2.72
N ALA A 126 -14.16 -1.34 2.61
CA ALA A 126 -14.88 -1.76 1.41
C ALA A 126 -15.93 -0.72 0.98
N ALA A 127 -16.61 -0.10 1.94
CA ALA A 127 -17.60 0.95 1.71
C ALA A 127 -17.05 2.21 1.00
N ARG A 128 -15.72 2.36 0.87
CA ARG A 128 -15.06 3.50 0.22
C ARG A 128 -14.07 3.08 -0.88
N ALA A 129 -13.89 1.78 -1.11
CA ALA A 129 -12.90 1.24 -2.04
C ALA A 129 -13.15 1.66 -3.50
N GLY A 130 -14.41 1.96 -3.87
CA GLY A 130 -14.78 2.43 -5.21
C GLY A 130 -14.57 3.93 -5.47
N ASN A 131 -14.11 4.71 -4.48
CA ASN A 131 -13.94 6.15 -4.64
C ASN A 131 -12.76 6.48 -5.56
N GLY A 132 -13.03 7.23 -6.64
CA GLY A 132 -12.01 7.76 -7.54
C GLY A 132 -11.54 9.19 -7.19
N PRO A 133 -10.47 9.68 -7.86
CA PRO A 133 -10.01 11.06 -7.74
C PRO A 133 -11.09 12.07 -8.22
N GLY A 134 -11.15 13.26 -7.62
CA GLY A 134 -12.12 14.31 -7.93
C GLY A 134 -12.84 14.87 -6.70
N ASP A 135 -13.70 15.88 -6.87
CA ASP A 135 -14.56 16.46 -5.80
C ASP A 135 -13.80 16.93 -4.54
N GLY A 136 -12.58 17.45 -4.70
CA GLY A 136 -11.73 17.85 -3.56
C GLY A 136 -11.18 16.68 -2.74
N ARG A 137 -11.34 15.43 -3.20
CA ARG A 137 -10.77 14.24 -2.54
C ARG A 137 -9.25 14.24 -2.67
N VAL A 138 -8.59 13.98 -1.55
CA VAL A 138 -7.15 13.72 -1.49
C VAL A 138 -6.96 12.24 -1.23
N ARG A 139 -6.00 11.60 -1.92
CA ARG A 139 -5.64 10.22 -1.64
C ARG A 139 -5.11 10.11 -0.20
N ARG A 140 -5.78 9.31 0.63
CA ARG A 140 -5.39 9.05 2.02
C ARG A 140 -4.81 7.65 2.14
N LEU A 141 -3.68 7.52 2.82
CA LEU A 141 -3.11 6.24 3.21
C LEU A 141 -3.58 5.94 4.63
N VAL A 142 -4.17 4.77 4.84
CA VAL A 142 -4.59 4.28 6.15
C VAL A 142 -3.81 3.00 6.42
N THR A 143 -2.94 3.05 7.41
CA THR A 143 -2.05 1.95 7.78
C THR A 143 -2.45 1.44 9.15
N THR A 144 -2.70 0.14 9.29
CA THR A 144 -3.11 -0.50 10.56
C THR A 144 -2.19 -1.68 10.86
N VAL A 145 -1.70 -1.76 12.10
CA VAL A 145 -0.94 -2.91 12.62
C VAL A 145 -1.70 -3.44 13.83
N LEU A 146 -2.03 -4.73 13.80
CA LEU A 146 -2.68 -5.44 14.90
C LEU A 146 -1.75 -6.55 15.36
N MET A 147 -1.43 -6.58 16.64
CA MET A 147 -0.60 -7.62 17.24
C MET A 147 -1.00 -7.80 18.70
N PRO A 148 -0.91 -9.02 19.25
CA PRO A 148 -1.07 -9.22 20.68
C PRO A 148 0.06 -8.49 21.42
N SER A 149 -0.25 -7.95 22.60
CA SER A 149 0.80 -7.51 23.52
C SER A 149 1.52 -8.74 24.07
N VAL A 150 2.85 -8.69 24.08
CA VAL A 150 3.65 -9.62 24.89
C VAL A 150 3.68 -9.07 26.33
N PRO A 151 3.56 -9.91 27.37
CA PRO A 151 3.72 -9.48 28.77
C PRO A 151 5.02 -8.73 29.05
#